data_AF-A0A847MMF2-F1
#
_entry.id   AF-A0A847MMF2-F1
#
_cell.length_a   1.000
_cell.length_b   1.000
_cell.length_c   1.000
_cell.angle_alpha   90.00
_cell.angle_beta   90.00
_cell.angle_gamma   90.00
#
_symmetry.space_group_name_H-M   'P 1'
#
loop_
_entity.id
_entity.type
_entity.pdbx_description
1 polymer ?
#
loop_
_entity_poly.entity_id
_entity_poly.type
_entity_poly.pdbx_seq_one_letter_code
_entity_poly.pdbx_strand_id
1 'polypeptide(L)' 'MDTASLIKMLNDIGSFYETMPDQSQAIEDMARHIRAFWDPRMREAMALYLEQHPKGLESNLEIKDFSIKAFSYMQKNLA' A
#
# COMPACT_ATOMS: atom_id res chain seq x y z
N MET A 1 8.71 6.45 12.44
CA MET A 1 8.64 6.93 11.05
C MET A 1 7.27 7.57 10.86
N ASP A 2 7.17 8.65 10.10
CA ASP A 2 5.90 9.36 9.89
C ASP A 2 5.06 8.77 8.75
N THR A 3 3.79 9.17 8.72
CA THR A 3 2.80 8.72 7.73
C THR A 3 3.18 9.13 6.30
N ALA A 4 3.72 10.33 6.10
CA ALA A 4 4.12 10.82 4.78
C ALA A 4 5.20 9.92 4.15
N SER A 5 6.17 9.50 4.96
CA SER A 5 7.24 8.58 4.54
C SER A 5 6.68 7.20 4.18
N LEU A 6 5.70 6.69 4.96
CA LEU A 6 5.01 5.43 4.64
C LEU A 6 4.26 5.50 3.31
N ILE A 7 3.52 6.59 3.08
CA ILE A 7 2.78 6.83 1.82
C ILE A 7 3.74 6.87 0.64
N LYS A 8 4.84 7.61 0.77
CA LYS A 8 5.87 7.68 -0.26
C LYS A 8 6.41 6.29 -0.59
N MET A 9 6.83 5.51 0.40
CA MET A 9 7.34 4.16 0.16
C MET A 9 6.30 3.23 -0.48
N LEU A 10 5.05 3.31 -0.02
CA LEU A 10 3.97 2.51 -0.58
C LEU A 10 3.77 2.82 -2.07
N ASN A 11 3.76 4.12 -2.42
CA ASN A 11 3.64 4.57 -3.80
C ASN A 11 4.87 4.23 -4.65
N ASP A 12 6.08 4.28 -4.09
CA ASP A 12 7.31 3.91 -4.79
C ASP A 12 7.28 2.41 -5.16
N ILE A 13 6.86 1.55 -4.22
CA ILE A 13 6.64 0.12 -4.48
C ILE A 13 5.53 -0.06 -5.52
N GLY A 14 4.40 0.61 -5.36
CA GLY A 14 3.27 0.52 -6.30
C GLY A 14 3.64 0.93 -7.72
N SER A 15 4.42 1.99 -7.87
CA SER A 15 4.88 2.47 -9.17
C SER A 15 5.73 1.43 -9.91
N PHE A 16 6.49 0.61 -9.18
CA PHE A 16 7.24 -0.50 -9.77
C PHE A 16 6.30 -1.61 -10.27
N TYR A 17 5.42 -2.11 -9.41
CA TYR A 17 4.52 -3.23 -9.74
C TYR A 17 3.45 -2.85 -10.78
N GLU A 18 3.01 -1.60 -10.81
CA GLU A 18 2.03 -1.09 -11.78
C GLU A 18 2.52 -1.22 -13.24
N THR A 19 3.83 -1.28 -13.47
CA THR A 19 4.41 -1.48 -14.81
C THR A 19 4.31 -2.92 -15.33
N MET A 20 3.91 -3.88 -14.49
CA MET A 20 3.81 -5.28 -14.88
C MET A 20 2.58 -5.52 -15.80
N PRO A 21 2.69 -6.44 -16.78
CA PRO A 21 1.61 -6.67 -17.75
C PRO A 21 0.37 -7.33 -17.13
N ASP A 22 0.56 -8.23 -16.16
CA ASP A 22 -0.54 -8.84 -15.41
C ASP A 22 -0.80 -8.06 -14.13
N GLN A 23 -1.83 -7.21 -14.17
CA GLN A 23 -2.20 -6.34 -13.06
C GLN A 23 -2.72 -7.11 -11.84
N SER A 24 -3.36 -8.27 -12.05
CA SER A 24 -3.88 -9.08 -10.94
C SER A 24 -2.72 -9.74 -10.19
N GLN A 25 -1.77 -10.32 -10.93
CA GLN A 25 -0.56 -10.89 -10.34
C GLN A 25 0.28 -9.81 -9.66
N ALA A 26 0.41 -8.63 -10.27
CA ALA A 26 1.17 -7.51 -9.71
C ALA A 26 0.63 -7.01 -8.36
N ILE A 27 -0.71 -6.96 -8.20
CA ILE A 27 -1.38 -6.61 -6.94
C ILE A 27 -1.03 -7.65 -5.86
N GLU A 28 -1.10 -8.94 -6.19
CA GLU A 28 -0.77 -10.02 -5.25
C GLU A 28 0.71 -9.99 -4.87
N ASP A 29 1.61 -9.82 -5.83
CA ASP A 29 3.06 -9.77 -5.60
C ASP A 29 3.45 -8.57 -4.75
N MET A 30 2.87 -7.40 -5.02
CA MET A 30 3.04 -6.21 -4.19
C MET A 30 2.53 -6.45 -2.77
N ALA A 31 1.35 -7.06 -2.61
CA ALA A 31 0.79 -7.38 -1.30
C ALA A 31 1.72 -8.31 -0.50
N ARG A 32 2.29 -9.33 -1.16
CA ARG A 32 3.29 -10.23 -0.56
C ARG A 32 4.57 -9.49 -0.20
N HIS A 33 5.04 -8.58 -1.05
CA HIS A 33 6.21 -7.74 -0.79
C HIS A 33 6.00 -6.88 0.48
N ILE A 34 4.88 -6.17 0.57
CA ILE A 34 4.57 -5.33 1.75
C ILE A 34 4.57 -6.20 3.00
N ARG A 35 3.89 -7.35 2.99
CA ARG A 35 3.85 -8.26 4.15
C ARG A 35 5.24 -8.76 4.55
N ALA A 36 6.09 -9.08 3.58
CA ALA A 36 7.41 -9.65 3.84
C ALA A 36 8.42 -8.63 4.39
N PHE A 37 8.35 -7.38 3.92
CA PHE A 37 9.38 -6.37 4.21
C PHE A 37 8.94 -5.28 5.19
N TRP A 38 7.64 -5.05 5.37
CA TRP A 38 7.16 -4.05 6.33
C TRP A 38 6.98 -4.65 7.72
N ASP A 39 7.53 -3.97 8.72
CA ASP A 39 7.26 -4.25 10.12
C ASP A 39 5.74 -4.24 10.41
N PRO A 40 5.21 -5.13 11.28
CA PRO A 40 3.80 -5.11 11.66
C PRO A 40 3.26 -3.73 12.00
N ARG A 41 4.03 -2.89 12.71
CA ARG A 41 3.61 -1.54 13.12
C ARG A 41 3.45 -0.59 11.93
N MET A 42 4.23 -0.77 10.87
CA MET A 42 4.10 0.02 9.63
C MET A 42 2.80 -0.33 8.91
N ARG A 43 2.44 -1.63 8.88
CA ARG A 43 1.18 -2.10 8.30
C ARG A 43 -0.01 -1.61 9.11
N GLU A 44 0.06 -1.66 10.43
CA GLU A 44 -0.99 -1.11 11.31
C GLU A 44 -1.18 0.41 11.12
N ALA A 45 -0.08 1.17 11.06
CA ALA A 45 -0.15 2.62 10.86
C ALA A 45 -0.78 2.99 9.51
N MET A 46 -0.42 2.27 8.43
CA MET A 46 -1.01 2.50 7.11
C MET A 46 -2.48 2.07 7.05
N ALA A 47 -2.85 0.98 7.73
CA ALA A 47 -4.24 0.57 7.87
C ALA A 47 -5.08 1.65 8.54
N LEU A 48 -4.61 2.18 9.68
CA LEU A 48 -5.29 3.24 10.41
C LEU A 48 -5.44 4.51 9.56
N TYR A 49 -4.39 4.88 8.80
CA TYR A 49 -4.48 6.01 7.87
C TYR A 49 -5.54 5.78 6.80
N LEU A 50 -5.60 4.59 6.18
CA LEU A 50 -6.60 4.28 5.15
C LEU A 50 -8.02 4.14 5.71
N GLU A 51 -8.20 3.81 6.99
CA GLU A 51 -9.51 3.87 7.65
C GLU A 51 -10.01 5.31 7.80
N GLN A 52 -9.12 6.23 8.14
CA GLN A 52 -9.44 7.67 8.28
C GLN A 52 -9.57 8.37 6.92
N HIS A 53 -8.79 7.91 5.93
CA HIS A 53 -8.73 8.45 4.58
C HIS A 53 -8.94 7.32 3.55
N PRO A 54 -10.18 6.83 3.35
CA PRO A 54 -10.45 5.67 2.47
C PRO A 54 -10.05 5.87 1.01
N LYS A 55 -9.95 7.12 0.56
CA LYS A 55 -9.47 7.48 -0.79
C LYS A 55 -7.96 7.67 -0.86
N GLY A 56 -7.24 7.54 0.26
CA GLY A 56 -5.81 7.80 0.35
C GLY A 56 -5.43 9.28 0.20
N LEU A 57 -6.38 10.20 0.35
CA LEU A 57 -6.20 11.64 0.12
C LEU A 57 -6.25 12.44 1.42
N GLU A 58 -5.23 13.26 1.66
CA GLU A 58 -5.18 14.25 2.74
C GLU A 58 -4.28 15.43 2.37
N SER A 59 -4.84 16.64 2.21
CA SER A 59 -4.13 17.90 1.91
C SER A 59 -3.08 17.82 0.78
N ASN A 60 -1.86 17.32 1.07
CA ASN A 60 -0.74 17.17 0.15
C ASN A 60 -0.23 15.71 0.04
N LEU A 61 -0.97 14.76 0.60
CA LEU A 61 -0.68 13.34 0.61
C LEU A 61 -1.72 12.63 -0.25
N GLU A 62 -1.22 11.78 -1.14
CA GLU A 62 -2.02 10.95 -2.02
C GLU A 62 -1.40 9.56 -2.10
N ILE A 63 -2.21 8.53 -1.86
CA ILE A 63 -1.84 7.14 -2.15
C ILE A 63 -2.46 6.78 -3.50
N LYS A 64 -1.65 6.24 -4.42
CA LYS A 64 -2.13 5.80 -5.73
C LYS A 64 -3.17 4.68 -5.59
N ASP A 65 -4.15 4.66 -6.48
CA ASP A 65 -5.20 3.62 -6.53
C ASP A 65 -4.63 2.19 -6.55
N PHE A 66 -3.58 1.96 -7.35
CA PHE A 66 -2.90 0.66 -7.43
C PHE A 66 -2.36 0.24 -6.05
N SER A 67 -1.77 1.19 -5.33
CA SER A 67 -1.19 0.97 -4.00
C SER A 67 -2.27 0.68 -2.95
N ILE A 68 -3.39 1.39 -2.99
CA ILE A 68 -4.55 1.13 -2.11
C ILE A 68 -5.11 -0.27 -2.37
N LYS A 69 -5.23 -0.67 -3.65
CA LYS A 69 -5.72 -2.01 -4.04
C LYS A 69 -4.80 -3.12 -3.52
N ALA A 70 -3.50 -3.00 -3.72
CA ALA A 70 -2.53 -3.98 -3.23
C ALA A 70 -2.50 -4.06 -1.69
N PHE A 71 -2.51 -2.92 -1.01
CA PHE A 71 -2.57 -2.90 0.45
C PHE A 71 -3.87 -3.53 0.98
N SER A 72 -5.01 -3.20 0.37
CA SER A 72 -6.31 -3.80 0.69
C SER A 72 -6.33 -5.31 0.43
N TYR A 73 -5.71 -5.76 -0.67
CA TYR A 73 -5.57 -7.19 -0.97
C TYR A 73 -4.76 -7.90 0.12
N MET A 74 -3.65 -7.31 0.58
CA MET A 74 -2.84 -7.84 1.67
C MET A 74 -3.67 -8.01 2.95
N GLN A 75 -4.42 -6.99 3.35
CA GLN A 75 -5.24 -7.05 4.57
C GLN A 75 -6.30 -8.15 4.53
N LYS A 76 -6.90 -8.38 3.36
CA LYS A 76 -7.99 -9.36 3.20
C LYS A 76 -7.49 -10.80 3.07
N ASN A 77 -6.34 -11.01 2.40
CA ASN A 77 -5.92 -12.34 1.96
C ASN A 77 -4.66 -12.85 2.67
N LEU A 78 -3.89 -11.97 3.33
CA LEU A 78 -2.57 -12.28 3.87
C LEU A 78 -2.44 -11.90 5.35
N ALA A 79 -3.50 -12.06 6.15
CA ALA A 79 -3.42 -11.94 7.61
C ALA A 79 -2.34 -12.88 8.20
#